data_AF-A0A1G6WEH6-F1
#
_entry.id   AF-A0A1G6WEH6-F1
#
_cell.length_a   1.000
_cell.length_b   1.000
_cell.length_c   1.000
_cell.angle_alpha   90.00
_cell.angle_beta   90.00
_cell.angle_gamma   90.00
#
_symmetry.space_group_name_H-M   'P 1'
#
loop_
_entity.id
_entity.type
_entity.pdbx_description
1 polymer ?
#
loop_
_entity_poly.entity_id
_entity_poly.type
_entity_poly.pdbx_seq_one_letter_code
_entity_poly.pdbx_strand_id
1 'polypeptide(L)'
;MTRSWWGWGNVEDAVVGTERAELTRRVAGLLPDADLTVHGPPELAGLASDDVGDRVAHGHGQAFRNVVRVMLGRVDHVPDLVLRPRSEQDVVDVLDWCAGIAVVPFGGGTSVVGGVEPRCAGDHPGVVSLDLGRLDRIVEVDRVSRAARHRPITSRR
;
A
#
# COMPACT_ATOMS: atom_id res chain seq x y z
N MET A 1 13.99 -22.31 -1.63
CA MET A 1 14.34 -21.29 -0.62
C MET A 1 13.42 -20.11 -0.81
N THR A 2 12.82 -19.65 0.27
CA THR A 2 11.82 -18.59 0.30
C THR A 2 12.55 -17.28 0.49
N ARG A 3 12.42 -16.34 -0.46
CA ARG A 3 13.09 -15.04 -0.34
C ARG A 3 12.59 -14.30 0.91
N SER A 4 13.49 -13.66 1.65
CA SER A 4 13.08 -12.88 2.82
C SER A 4 12.26 -11.65 2.41
N TRP A 5 11.35 -11.23 3.30
CA TRP A 5 10.51 -10.05 3.11
C TRP A 5 11.33 -8.76 2.89
N TRP A 6 12.49 -8.65 3.55
CA TRP A 6 13.41 -7.52 3.43
C TRP A 6 14.16 -7.46 2.08
N GLY A 7 13.93 -8.42 1.19
CA GLY A 7 14.57 -8.48 -0.13
C GLY A 7 15.99 -9.04 -0.14
N TRP A 8 16.56 -9.38 1.03
CA TRP A 8 17.93 -9.88 1.22
C TRP A 8 17.96 -11.25 1.90
N GLY A 9 18.64 -12.23 1.29
CA GLY A 9 18.73 -13.59 1.82
C GLY A 9 17.42 -14.38 1.76
N ASN A 10 17.40 -15.54 2.41
CA ASN A 10 16.24 -16.43 2.46
C ASN A 10 15.70 -16.52 3.89
N VAL A 11 14.40 -16.80 4.02
CA VAL A 11 13.72 -17.02 5.31
C VAL A 11 14.37 -18.18 6.06
N GLU A 12 14.78 -19.23 5.34
CA GLU A 12 15.43 -20.40 5.91
C GLU A 12 16.84 -20.10 6.44
N ASP A 13 17.49 -19.04 5.95
CA ASP A 13 18.83 -18.62 6.37
C ASP A 13 18.79 -17.54 7.48
N ALA A 14 17.60 -17.23 8.00
CA ALA A 14 17.45 -16.19 9.01
C ALA A 14 18.16 -16.55 10.32
N VAL A 15 18.93 -15.60 10.86
CA VAL A 15 19.57 -15.73 12.18
C VAL A 15 18.48 -15.73 13.26
N VAL A 16 18.37 -16.84 14.01
CA VAL A 16 17.33 -17.05 15.02
C VAL A 16 17.91 -17.38 16.40
N GLY A 17 17.06 -17.35 17.43
CA GLY A 17 17.44 -17.78 18.79
C GLY A 17 18.57 -16.96 19.41
N THR A 18 19.53 -17.65 20.03
CA THR A 18 20.63 -17.05 20.79
C THR A 18 21.57 -16.23 19.91
N GLU A 19 21.84 -16.69 18.70
CA GLU A 19 22.71 -16.00 17.75
C GLU A 19 22.18 -14.60 17.42
N ARG A 20 20.87 -14.50 17.19
CA ARG A 20 20.19 -13.22 16.98
C ARG A 20 20.34 -12.30 18.18
N ALA A 21 20.10 -12.82 19.39
CA ALA A 21 20.19 -12.04 20.61
C ALA A 21 21.61 -11.49 20.85
N GLU A 22 22.64 -12.25 20.51
CA GLU A 22 24.02 -11.78 20.57
C GLU A 22 24.33 -10.71 19.53
N LEU A 23 23.87 -10.91 18.29
CA LEU A 23 24.06 -9.93 17.22
C LEU A 23 23.38 -8.60 17.57
N THR A 24 22.11 -8.63 17.99
CA THR A 24 21.37 -7.44 18.42
C THR A 24 22.12 -6.71 19.54
N ARG A 25 22.65 -7.43 20.54
CA ARG A 25 23.42 -6.82 21.63
C ARG A 25 24.69 -6.12 21.15
N ARG A 26 25.42 -6.74 20.22
CA ARG A 26 26.65 -6.14 19.65
C ARG A 26 26.31 -4.89 18.83
N VAL A 27 25.26 -4.95 18.02
CA VAL A 27 24.81 -3.81 17.19
C VAL A 27 24.29 -2.67 18.08
N ALA A 28 23.54 -2.97 19.14
CA ALA A 28 23.08 -1.95 20.10
C ALA A 28 24.25 -1.21 20.77
N GLY A 29 25.37 -1.90 21.01
CA GLY A 29 26.58 -1.26 21.52
C GLY A 29 27.26 -0.30 20.53
N LEU A 30 27.05 -0.51 19.22
CA LEU A 30 27.59 0.35 18.15
C LEU A 30 26.63 1.47 17.75
N LEU A 31 25.33 1.21 17.85
CA LEU A 31 24.23 2.09 17.46
C LEU A 31 23.23 2.21 18.62
N PRO A 32 23.55 2.98 19.67
CA PRO A 32 22.77 3.02 20.90
C PRO A 32 21.36 3.60 20.72
N ASP A 33 21.16 4.44 19.70
CA ASP A 33 19.88 5.08 19.41
C ASP A 33 19.09 4.37 18.29
N ALA A 34 19.59 3.25 17.75
CA ALA A 34 18.90 2.53 16.70
C ALA A 34 17.76 1.67 17.27
N ASP A 35 16.61 1.71 16.62
CA ASP A 35 15.55 0.71 16.84
C ASP A 35 15.97 -0.62 16.21
N LEU A 36 16.18 -1.63 17.06
CA LEU A 36 16.58 -2.98 16.64
C LEU A 36 15.45 -3.99 16.86
N THR A 37 14.21 -3.51 16.97
CA THR A 37 13.03 -4.36 17.05
C THR A 37 12.94 -5.24 15.80
N VAL A 38 12.67 -6.53 15.99
CA VAL A 38 12.50 -7.45 14.86
C VAL A 38 11.14 -7.18 14.22
N HIS A 39 11.14 -6.71 12.97
CA HIS A 39 9.90 -6.60 12.18
C HIS A 39 9.70 -7.87 11.35
N GLY A 40 8.52 -8.48 11.48
CA GLY A 40 8.04 -9.53 10.59
C GLY A 40 7.25 -8.94 9.42
N PRO A 41 6.94 -9.75 8.39
CA PRO A 41 6.05 -9.31 7.33
C PRO A 41 4.70 -8.86 7.92
N PRO A 42 4.15 -7.72 7.47
CA PRO A 42 2.95 -7.15 8.06
C PRO A 42 1.71 -8.02 7.79
N GLU A 43 0.81 -8.13 8.77
CA GLU A 43 -0.48 -8.79 8.58
C GLU A 43 -1.44 -7.87 7.81
N LEU A 44 -1.45 -7.99 6.49
CA LEU A 44 -2.27 -7.15 5.61
C LEU A 44 -3.73 -7.62 5.48
N ALA A 45 -4.08 -8.80 6.01
CA ALA A 45 -5.41 -9.39 5.86
C ALA A 45 -6.54 -8.45 6.32
N GLY A 46 -6.31 -7.67 7.39
CA GLY A 46 -7.28 -6.69 7.89
C GLY A 46 -7.41 -5.40 7.06
N LEU A 47 -6.55 -5.21 6.06
CA LEU A 47 -6.53 -4.05 5.17
C LEU A 47 -7.01 -4.39 3.76
N ALA A 48 -7.00 -5.66 3.39
CA ALA A 48 -7.29 -6.14 2.05
C ALA A 48 -8.78 -6.43 1.83
N SER A 49 -9.23 -6.20 0.60
CA SER A 49 -10.51 -6.65 0.08
C SER A 49 -10.30 -7.28 -1.30
N ASP A 50 -10.84 -8.46 -1.50
CA ASP A 50 -10.91 -9.19 -2.77
C ASP A 50 -12.32 -9.17 -3.38
N ASP A 51 -13.25 -8.41 -2.77
CA ASP A 51 -14.63 -8.29 -3.24
C ASP A 51 -14.68 -7.78 -4.69
N VAL A 52 -15.53 -8.42 -5.51
CA VAL A 52 -15.66 -8.10 -6.94
C VAL A 52 -16.13 -6.66 -7.14
N GLY A 53 -17.05 -6.19 -6.31
CA GLY A 53 -17.55 -4.81 -6.36
C GLY A 53 -16.44 -3.80 -6.05
N ASP A 54 -15.65 -4.07 -5.01
CA ASP A 54 -14.48 -3.26 -4.69
C ASP A 54 -13.47 -3.22 -5.83
N ARG A 55 -13.09 -4.38 -6.38
CA ARG A 55 -12.10 -4.45 -7.47
C ARG A 55 -12.58 -3.71 -8.72
N VAL A 56 -13.85 -3.85 -9.10
CA VAL A 56 -14.43 -3.11 -10.23
C VAL A 56 -14.46 -1.61 -9.96
N ALA A 57 -14.85 -1.18 -8.76
CA ALA A 57 -14.89 0.24 -8.39
C ALA A 57 -13.51 0.92 -8.40
N HIS A 58 -12.44 0.13 -8.25
CA HIS A 58 -11.04 0.61 -8.24
C HIS A 58 -10.29 0.33 -9.54
N GLY A 59 -10.95 -0.23 -10.56
CA GLY A 59 -10.33 -0.52 -11.87
C GLY A 59 -10.42 0.64 -12.87
N HIS A 60 -11.33 1.60 -12.67
CA HIS A 60 -11.62 2.62 -13.67
C HIS A 60 -11.87 4.01 -13.08
N GLY A 61 -11.34 5.02 -13.76
CA GLY A 61 -11.66 6.42 -13.51
C GLY A 61 -12.91 6.90 -14.27
N GLN A 62 -13.23 8.18 -14.19
CA GLN A 62 -14.44 8.80 -14.76
C GLN A 62 -14.28 9.29 -16.22
N ALA A 63 -13.31 8.77 -16.97
CA ALA A 63 -13.20 9.07 -18.39
C ALA A 63 -14.45 8.59 -19.15
N PHE A 64 -14.94 9.34 -20.14
CA PHE A 64 -16.11 8.91 -20.93
C PHE A 64 -15.96 7.48 -21.48
N ARG A 65 -14.78 7.14 -22.01
CA ARG A 65 -14.47 5.78 -22.49
C ARG A 65 -14.60 4.71 -21.41
N ASN A 66 -14.36 5.04 -20.15
CA ASN A 66 -14.46 4.11 -19.02
C ASN A 66 -15.93 3.89 -18.68
N VAL A 67 -16.69 4.98 -18.57
CA VAL A 67 -18.13 4.93 -18.30
C VAL A 67 -18.86 4.09 -19.36
N VAL A 68 -18.58 4.34 -20.64
CA VAL A 68 -19.18 3.57 -21.74
C VAL A 68 -18.76 2.09 -21.67
N ARG A 69 -17.49 1.78 -21.39
CA ARG A 69 -17.03 0.39 -21.24
C ARG A 69 -17.76 -0.33 -20.12
N VAL A 70 -17.87 0.30 -18.94
CA VAL A 70 -18.59 -0.27 -17.78
C VAL A 70 -20.07 -0.47 -18.08
N MET A 71 -20.73 0.48 -18.75
CA MET A 71 -22.13 0.33 -19.19
C MET A 71 -22.33 -0.83 -20.18
N LEU A 72 -21.30 -1.16 -20.97
CA LEU A 72 -21.28 -2.31 -21.87
C LEU A 72 -20.80 -3.60 -21.19
N GLY A 73 -20.57 -3.59 -19.87
CA GLY A 73 -20.09 -4.75 -19.10
C GLY A 73 -18.62 -5.11 -19.35
N ARG A 74 -17.82 -4.19 -19.90
CA ARG A 74 -16.40 -4.42 -20.21
C ARG A 74 -15.51 -3.89 -19.08
N VAL A 75 -14.95 -4.81 -18.29
CA VAL A 75 -14.11 -4.54 -17.11
C VAL A 75 -12.78 -5.29 -17.21
N ASP A 76 -12.01 -4.98 -18.25
CA ASP A 76 -10.84 -5.77 -18.66
C ASP A 76 -9.65 -5.66 -17.69
N HIS A 77 -9.54 -4.54 -16.97
CA HIS A 77 -8.40 -4.23 -16.10
C HIS A 77 -8.91 -3.81 -14.72
N VAL A 78 -8.92 -4.76 -13.78
CA VAL A 78 -9.24 -4.54 -12.37
C VAL A 78 -8.06 -4.99 -11.49
N PRO A 79 -7.82 -4.36 -10.34
CA PRO A 79 -6.82 -4.83 -9.40
C PRO A 79 -7.18 -6.22 -8.85
N ASP A 80 -6.18 -6.95 -8.38
CA ASP A 80 -6.36 -8.22 -7.68
C ASP A 80 -6.90 -8.00 -6.27
N LEU A 81 -6.39 -6.98 -5.58
CA LEU A 81 -6.82 -6.58 -4.24
C LEU A 81 -6.95 -5.06 -4.11
N VAL A 82 -7.85 -4.64 -3.22
CA VAL A 82 -7.94 -3.25 -2.75
C VAL A 82 -7.42 -3.19 -1.31
N LEU A 83 -6.34 -2.44 -1.10
CA LEU A 83 -5.68 -2.27 0.20
C LEU A 83 -6.05 -0.91 0.78
N ARG A 84 -6.59 -0.88 2.01
CA ARG A 84 -7.13 0.32 2.66
C ARG A 84 -6.40 0.67 3.96
N PRO A 85 -5.19 1.24 3.86
CA PRO A 85 -4.39 1.64 5.01
C PRO A 85 -5.14 2.65 5.89
N ARG A 86 -4.97 2.52 7.21
CA ARG A 86 -5.59 3.38 8.23
C ARG A 86 -4.56 4.33 8.87
N SER A 87 -3.28 4.13 8.59
CA SER A 87 -2.18 4.93 9.09
C SER A 87 -1.08 5.11 8.02
N GLU A 88 -0.13 6.00 8.27
CA GLU A 88 1.06 6.12 7.42
C GLU A 88 1.93 4.85 7.51
N GLN A 89 1.97 4.21 8.68
CA GLN A 89 2.65 2.93 8.85
C GLN A 89 1.99 1.83 8.01
N ASP A 90 0.66 1.77 7.96
CA ASP A 90 -0.05 0.82 7.10
C ASP A 90 0.33 1.01 5.61
N VAL A 91 0.65 2.24 5.18
CA VAL A 91 1.12 2.49 3.80
C VAL A 91 2.51 1.93 3.59
N VAL A 92 3.43 2.18 4.52
CA VAL A 92 4.80 1.63 4.48
C VAL A 92 4.75 0.11 4.42
N ASP A 93 4.01 -0.51 5.34
CA ASP A 93 3.83 -1.95 5.45
C ASP A 93 3.27 -2.57 4.14
N VAL A 94 2.28 -1.91 3.52
CA VAL A 94 1.74 -2.34 2.23
C VAL A 94 2.78 -2.23 1.11
N LEU A 95 3.50 -1.11 1.02
CA LEU A 95 4.48 -0.90 -0.03
C LEU A 95 5.65 -1.88 0.08
N ASP A 96 6.08 -2.19 1.30
CA ASP A 96 7.13 -3.18 1.55
C ASP A 96 6.67 -4.60 1.20
N TRP A 97 5.42 -4.95 1.49
CA TRP A 97 4.83 -6.24 1.06
C TRP A 97 4.69 -6.36 -0.45
N CYS A 98 4.42 -5.25 -1.15
CA CYS A 98 4.26 -5.19 -2.61
C CYS A 98 5.57 -5.33 -3.39
N ALA A 99 6.62 -5.94 -2.83
CA ALA A 99 7.88 -6.17 -3.53
C ALA A 99 7.67 -6.96 -4.84
N GLY A 100 7.71 -6.26 -5.98
CA GLY A 100 7.45 -6.82 -7.33
C GLY A 100 5.99 -6.75 -7.81
N ILE A 101 5.05 -6.40 -6.94
CA ILE A 101 3.62 -6.21 -7.26
C ILE A 101 3.40 -4.76 -7.68
N ALA A 102 2.59 -4.51 -8.72
CA ALA A 102 2.27 -3.14 -9.11
C ALA A 102 1.29 -2.52 -8.11
N VAL A 103 1.53 -1.26 -7.72
CA VAL A 103 0.66 -0.52 -6.80
C VAL A 103 0.06 0.67 -7.54
N VAL A 104 -1.27 0.72 -7.63
CA VAL A 104 -2.01 1.85 -8.19
C VAL A 104 -2.56 2.68 -7.04
N PRO A 105 -2.06 3.91 -6.80
CA PRO A 105 -2.62 4.77 -5.77
C PRO A 105 -4.03 5.21 -6.17
N PHE A 106 -4.96 5.06 -5.25
CA PHE A 106 -6.36 5.38 -5.46
C PHE A 106 -6.85 6.39 -4.42
N GLY A 107 -7.60 7.38 -4.89
CA GLY A 107 -8.26 8.34 -4.03
C GLY A 107 -9.76 8.42 -4.27
N GLY A 108 -10.25 9.50 -4.87
CA GLY A 108 -11.67 9.63 -5.18
C GLY A 108 -12.14 8.86 -6.43
N GLY A 109 -11.22 8.19 -7.16
CA GLY A 109 -11.55 7.51 -8.42
C GLY A 109 -11.96 8.44 -9.58
N THR A 110 -11.77 9.75 -9.46
CA THR A 110 -12.30 10.75 -10.41
C THR A 110 -11.40 11.01 -11.63
N SER A 111 -10.31 10.27 -11.79
CA SER A 111 -9.38 10.47 -12.91
C SER A 111 -10.06 10.30 -14.27
N VAL A 112 -9.94 11.28 -15.16
CA VAL A 112 -10.49 11.20 -16.53
C VAL A 112 -9.46 10.79 -17.59
N VAL A 113 -8.21 10.60 -17.17
CA VAL A 113 -7.10 10.22 -18.06
C VAL A 113 -6.75 8.73 -17.97
N GLY A 114 -7.37 7.99 -17.06
CA GLY A 114 -7.06 6.59 -16.79
C GLY A 114 -5.95 6.39 -15.77
N GLY A 115 -5.69 7.37 -14.91
CA GLY A 115 -4.61 7.33 -13.91
C GLY A 115 -4.83 6.33 -12.76
N VAL A 116 -6.01 5.72 -12.67
CA VAL A 116 -6.34 4.66 -11.70
C VAL A 116 -6.58 3.30 -12.37
N GLU A 117 -6.44 3.23 -13.69
CA GLU A 117 -6.65 1.97 -14.43
C GLU A 117 -5.36 1.13 -14.41
N PRO A 118 -5.38 -0.13 -13.96
CA PRO A 118 -4.19 -0.97 -13.83
C PRO A 118 -3.74 -1.52 -15.19
N ARG A 119 -3.26 -0.63 -16.06
CA ARG A 119 -2.84 -0.95 -17.43
C ARG A 119 -1.57 -1.81 -17.51
N CYS A 120 -0.82 -1.88 -16.42
CA CYS A 120 0.40 -2.68 -16.28
C CYS A 120 0.13 -4.09 -15.71
N ALA A 121 -1.13 -4.53 -15.61
CA ALA A 121 -1.46 -5.83 -15.00
C ALA A 121 -0.80 -7.04 -15.67
N GLY A 122 -0.41 -6.93 -16.94
CA GLY A 122 0.35 -7.98 -17.64
C GLY A 122 1.87 -7.97 -17.39
N ASP A 123 2.41 -6.88 -16.83
CA ASP A 123 3.85 -6.67 -16.67
C ASP A 123 4.37 -7.08 -15.28
N HIS A 124 3.44 -7.38 -14.36
CA HIS A 124 3.73 -7.68 -12.96
C HIS A 124 3.02 -8.97 -12.53
N PRO A 125 3.54 -9.69 -11.52
CA PRO A 125 2.91 -10.88 -10.95
C PRO A 125 1.54 -10.61 -10.31
N GLY A 126 1.20 -9.35 -10.04
CA GLY A 126 -0.10 -8.91 -9.56
C GLY A 126 -0.17 -7.39 -9.48
N VAL A 127 -1.39 -6.87 -9.30
CA VAL A 127 -1.67 -5.44 -9.13
C VAL A 127 -2.62 -5.21 -7.97
N VAL A 128 -2.29 -4.27 -7.10
CA VAL A 128 -3.16 -3.83 -6.02
C VAL A 128 -3.53 -2.36 -6.18
N SER A 129 -4.77 -2.02 -5.79
CA SER A 129 -5.17 -0.64 -5.61
C SER A 129 -4.92 -0.21 -4.17
N LEU A 130 -4.10 0.81 -3.96
CA LEU A 130 -3.86 1.41 -2.65
C LEU A 130 -4.85 2.55 -2.41
N ASP A 131 -5.99 2.24 -1.79
CA ASP A 131 -7.06 3.19 -1.49
C ASP A 131 -6.71 3.99 -0.23
N LEU A 132 -6.26 5.22 -0.44
CA LEU A 132 -5.86 6.15 0.60
C LEU A 132 -7.07 6.84 1.27
N GLY A 133 -8.30 6.47 0.90
CA GLY A 133 -9.54 7.15 1.32
C GLY A 133 -9.81 7.12 2.82
N ARG A 134 -9.17 6.22 3.58
CA ARG A 134 -9.23 6.17 5.05
C ARG A 134 -8.20 7.09 5.73
N LEU A 135 -7.31 7.73 4.97
CA LEU A 135 -6.32 8.66 5.49
C LEU A 135 -6.83 10.11 5.35
N ASP A 136 -7.91 10.42 6.10
CA ASP A 136 -8.75 11.59 5.88
C ASP A 136 -8.76 12.66 6.98
N ARG A 137 -7.87 12.51 7.95
CA ARG A 137 -7.81 13.40 9.11
C ARG A 137 -6.96 14.64 8.85
N ILE A 138 -7.45 15.78 9.34
CA ILE A 138 -6.63 16.96 9.59
C ILE A 138 -5.75 16.65 10.81
N VAL A 139 -4.43 16.78 10.64
CA VAL A 139 -3.45 16.51 11.69
C VAL A 139 -3.12 17.79 12.46
N GLU A 140 -3.05 18.92 11.77
CA GLU A 140 -2.64 20.19 12.36
C GLU A 140 -3.18 21.37 11.55
N VAL A 141 -3.51 22.47 12.24
CA VAL A 141 -3.89 23.74 11.61
C VAL A 141 -3.04 24.86 12.22
N ASP A 142 -2.18 25.46 11.41
CA ASP A 142 -1.44 26.65 11.77
C ASP A 142 -2.28 27.88 11.43
N ARG A 143 -2.75 28.58 12.48
CA ARG A 143 -3.59 29.78 12.33
C ARG A 143 -2.80 31.01 11.90
N VAL A 144 -1.49 31.05 12.09
CA VAL A 144 -0.62 32.17 11.70
C VAL A 144 -0.34 32.10 10.21
N SER A 145 0.15 30.96 9.73
CA SER A 145 0.44 30.76 8.29
C SER A 145 -0.80 30.44 7.46
N ARG A 146 -1.94 30.11 8.11
CA ARG A 146 -3.18 29.61 7.48
C ARG A 146 -2.96 28.30 6.72
N ALA A 147 -1.97 27.51 7.11
CA ALA A 147 -1.72 26.19 6.57
C ALA A 147 -2.42 25.10 7.40
N ALA A 148 -2.78 23.99 6.75
CA ALA A 148 -3.30 22.81 7.44
C ALA A 148 -2.57 21.56 6.93
N ARG A 149 -1.97 20.80 7.85
CA ARG A 149 -1.41 19.49 7.57
C ARG A 149 -2.52 18.47 7.74
N HIS A 150 -2.72 17.67 6.70
CA HIS A 150 -3.74 16.65 6.64
C HIS A 150 -3.13 15.38 6.06
N ARG A 151 -3.75 14.25 6.36
CA ARG A 151 -3.44 13.00 5.70
C ARG A 151 -3.90 13.07 4.22
N PRO A 152 -3.36 12.21 3.33
CA PRO A 152 -3.36 12.45 1.87
C PRO A 152 -4.71 12.71 1.21
N ILE A 153 -5.84 12.26 1.79
CA ILE A 153 -7.16 12.43 1.20
C ILE A 153 -8.08 13.18 2.13
N THR A 154 -8.31 14.47 1.87
CA THR A 154 -9.48 15.15 2.43
C THR A 154 -10.57 15.17 1.36
N SER A 155 -11.42 14.14 1.33
CA SER A 155 -12.61 14.23 0.48
C SER A 155 -13.58 15.21 1.15
N ARG A 156 -14.02 16.25 0.43
CA ARG A 156 -15.18 17.05 0.83
C ARG A 156 -16.43 16.18 0.62
N ARG A 157 -16.84 15.40 1.61
CA ARG A 157 -18.23 14.96 1.74
C ARG A 157 -18.87 15.70 2.90
#